data_AF-A0A7V9SKU0-F1
#
_entry.id   AF-A0A7V9SKU0-F1
#
_cell.length_a   1.000
_cell.length_b   1.000
_cell.length_c   1.000
_cell.angle_alpha   90.00
_cell.angle_beta   90.00
_cell.angle_gamma   90.00
#
_symmetry.space_group_name_H-M   'P 1'
#
loop_
_entity.id
_entity.type
_entity.pdbx_description
1 polymer ?
#
loop_
_entity_poly.entity_id
_entity_poly.type
_entity_poly.pdbx_seq_one_letter_code
_entity_poly.pdbx_strand_id
1 'polypeptide(L)'
;MPKFILWTWERPEDLRFLDARKYGAAFLAQTLTLRHDIVLPNLRRQPLLVGTDVYLIAVTRIETDKKQRPNLSDMQKEEIITFIKQTATLSNVKAVQIDFDVLVSERAFYKNLVFNLKKNLPENTPLTITALASWCAFDNWFADFPIEEAVPMAFRMGVDDQRIRRFLRDGGDWREPLCRKSYGIATDELLKMEFKRDRKIFIFNSRAWREEDLQNLSEGVLRQ
;
A
#
# COMPACT_ATOMS: atom_id res chain seq x y z
N MET A 1 -13.83 3.91 3.87
CA MET A 1 -12.80 2.84 3.97
C MET A 1 -12.80 2.32 5.42
N PRO A 2 -12.79 1.00 5.65
CA PRO A 2 -12.74 0.42 7.00
C PRO A 2 -11.50 0.83 7.79
N LYS A 3 -11.58 0.71 9.13
CA LYS A 3 -10.46 1.06 10.02
C LYS A 3 -9.28 0.10 9.87
N PHE A 4 -9.55 -1.18 9.68
CA PHE A 4 -8.53 -2.21 9.56
C PHE A 4 -8.50 -2.73 8.14
N ILE A 5 -7.33 -2.70 7.51
CA ILE A 5 -7.13 -3.18 6.15
C ILE A 5 -6.13 -4.31 6.16
N LEU A 6 -6.55 -5.49 5.73
CA LEU A 6 -5.68 -6.65 5.61
C LEU A 6 -4.97 -6.59 4.27
N TRP A 7 -3.64 -6.48 4.28
CA TRP A 7 -2.84 -6.52 3.06
C TRP A 7 -2.63 -7.97 2.64
N THR A 8 -2.89 -8.31 1.38
CA THR A 8 -2.83 -9.67 0.85
C THR A 8 -1.92 -9.82 -0.37
N TRP A 9 -0.94 -10.73 -0.24
CA TRP A 9 0.06 -11.01 -1.28
C TRP A 9 -0.50 -11.90 -2.40
N GLU A 10 0.31 -12.11 -3.45
CA GLU A 10 0.03 -13.05 -4.52
C GLU A 10 0.12 -14.49 -3.97
N ARG A 11 -1.01 -14.98 -3.46
CA ARG A 11 -1.23 -16.34 -2.92
C ARG A 11 -2.72 -16.58 -2.73
N PRO A 12 -3.18 -17.85 -2.58
CA PRO A 12 -4.57 -18.13 -2.26
C PRO A 12 -4.97 -17.47 -0.93
N GLU A 13 -6.06 -16.73 -0.94
CA GLU A 13 -6.63 -16.08 0.24
C GLU A 13 -8.13 -16.31 0.27
N ASP A 14 -8.65 -16.76 1.41
CA ASP A 14 -10.08 -16.84 1.69
C ASP A 14 -10.40 -15.91 2.86
N LEU A 15 -11.03 -14.79 2.54
CA LEU A 15 -11.39 -13.71 3.46
C LEU A 15 -12.91 -13.63 3.66
N ARG A 16 -13.67 -14.68 3.34
CA ARG A 16 -15.14 -14.68 3.53
C ARG A 16 -15.55 -14.58 5.00
N PHE A 17 -14.63 -14.85 5.93
CA PHE A 17 -14.83 -14.70 7.37
C PHE A 17 -14.76 -13.24 7.87
N LEU A 18 -14.38 -12.27 7.03
CA LEU A 18 -14.25 -10.87 7.46
C LEU A 18 -15.60 -10.22 7.78
N ASP A 19 -15.71 -9.57 8.95
CA ASP A 19 -16.75 -8.56 9.19
C ASP A 19 -16.42 -7.30 8.39
N ALA A 20 -17.11 -7.12 7.25
CA ALA A 20 -16.90 -6.01 6.32
C ALA A 20 -17.14 -4.61 6.93
N ARG A 21 -17.81 -4.51 8.09
CA ARG A 21 -17.98 -3.24 8.82
C ARG A 21 -16.70 -2.82 9.54
N LYS A 22 -15.86 -3.81 9.91
CA LYS A 22 -14.63 -3.60 10.66
C LYS A 22 -13.39 -3.69 9.77
N TYR A 23 -13.39 -4.62 8.82
CA TYR A 23 -12.24 -4.97 8.00
C TYR A 23 -12.48 -4.71 6.50
N GLY A 24 -11.44 -4.25 5.81
CA GLY A 24 -11.31 -4.30 4.36
C GLY A 24 -10.05 -5.08 3.96
N ALA A 25 -9.82 -5.22 2.66
CA ALA A 25 -8.62 -5.89 2.15
C ALA A 25 -7.93 -5.06 1.06
N ALA A 26 -6.62 -4.93 1.15
CA ALA A 26 -5.77 -4.43 0.07
C ALA A 26 -5.05 -5.61 -0.56
N PHE A 27 -5.39 -5.96 -1.79
CA PHE A 27 -4.87 -7.16 -2.42
C PHE A 27 -3.93 -6.82 -3.56
N LEU A 28 -2.82 -7.56 -3.66
CA LEU A 28 -1.91 -7.47 -4.79
C LEU A 28 -2.64 -7.98 -6.04
N ALA A 29 -3.10 -7.04 -6.86
CA ALA A 29 -3.84 -7.31 -8.10
C ALA A 29 -2.88 -7.57 -9.27
N GLN A 30 -1.72 -6.92 -9.25
CA GLN A 30 -0.67 -7.08 -10.25
C GLN A 30 0.68 -6.54 -9.77
N THR A 31 1.75 -7.05 -10.35
CA THR A 31 3.08 -6.46 -10.33
C THR A 31 3.44 -5.99 -11.74
N LEU A 32 3.91 -4.77 -11.88
CA LEU A 32 4.41 -4.20 -13.13
C LEU A 32 5.92 -4.01 -13.02
N THR A 33 6.69 -4.76 -13.80
CA THR A 33 8.15 -4.61 -13.82
C THR A 33 8.57 -3.70 -14.97
N LEU A 34 9.22 -2.59 -14.64
CA LEU A 34 9.75 -1.61 -15.60
C LEU A 34 11.16 -2.05 -16.04
N ARG A 35 11.35 -2.20 -17.35
CA ARG A 35 12.60 -2.66 -17.95
C ARG A 35 12.85 -1.98 -19.29
N HIS A 36 13.99 -1.31 -19.48
CA HIS A 36 14.22 -0.47 -20.66
C HIS A 36 12.98 0.41 -20.99
N ASP A 37 12.37 0.25 -22.16
CA ASP A 37 11.18 0.98 -22.59
C ASP A 37 9.85 0.23 -22.38
N ILE A 38 9.86 -0.95 -21.77
CA ILE A 38 8.67 -1.80 -21.64
C ILE A 38 8.15 -1.89 -20.21
N VAL A 39 6.85 -2.12 -20.07
CA VAL A 39 6.19 -2.55 -18.83
C VAL A 39 5.83 -4.03 -18.94
N LEU A 40 6.34 -4.85 -18.03
CA LEU A 40 6.04 -6.28 -17.99
C LEU A 40 4.99 -6.55 -16.92
N PRO A 41 3.73 -6.84 -17.29
CA PRO A 41 2.70 -7.16 -16.33
C PRO A 41 2.81 -8.59 -15.82
N ASN A 42 2.70 -8.76 -14.50
CA ASN A 42 2.41 -10.03 -13.85
C ASN A 42 1.12 -9.89 -13.05
N LEU A 43 0.00 -10.27 -13.67
CA LEU A 43 -1.32 -10.21 -13.06
C LEU A 43 -1.46 -11.27 -11.96
N ARG A 44 -2.27 -10.98 -10.94
CA ARG A 44 -2.61 -11.97 -9.90
C ARG A 44 -3.20 -13.23 -10.52
N ARG A 45 -2.64 -14.40 -10.20
CA ARG A 45 -3.15 -15.70 -10.67
C ARG A 45 -3.79 -16.53 -9.56
N GLN A 46 -3.61 -16.10 -8.31
CA GLN A 46 -4.09 -16.82 -7.14
C GLN A 46 -5.49 -16.37 -6.73
N PRO A 47 -6.34 -17.28 -6.25
CA PRO A 47 -7.70 -16.93 -5.87
C PRO A 47 -7.73 -15.94 -4.71
N LEU A 48 -8.74 -15.08 -4.72
CA LEU A 48 -9.11 -14.20 -3.60
C LEU A 48 -10.61 -14.38 -3.38
N LEU A 49 -10.99 -15.13 -2.36
CA LEU A 49 -12.39 -15.34 -1.99
C LEU A 49 -12.77 -14.28 -0.95
N VAL A 50 -13.77 -13.46 -1.25
CA VAL A 50 -14.18 -12.33 -0.40
C VAL A 50 -15.70 -12.25 -0.36
N GLY A 51 -16.26 -11.75 0.74
CA GLY A 51 -17.67 -11.37 0.79
C GLY A 51 -17.95 -10.19 -0.14
N THR A 52 -19.19 -10.06 -0.63
CA THR A 52 -19.61 -9.01 -1.58
C THR A 52 -19.45 -7.60 -1.02
N ASP A 53 -19.55 -7.46 0.30
CA ASP A 53 -19.52 -6.15 0.98
C ASP A 53 -18.13 -5.75 1.45
N VAL A 54 -17.12 -6.62 1.27
CA VAL A 54 -15.74 -6.33 1.69
C VAL A 54 -15.20 -5.18 0.85
N TYR A 55 -14.74 -4.12 1.52
CA TYR A 55 -14.09 -3.00 0.86
C TYR A 55 -12.73 -3.44 0.31
N LEU A 56 -12.59 -3.53 -1.02
CA LEU A 56 -11.34 -3.92 -1.67
C LEU A 56 -10.56 -2.74 -2.20
N ILE A 57 -9.25 -2.80 -1.99
CA ILE A 57 -8.25 -1.90 -2.59
C ILE A 57 -7.40 -2.74 -3.54
N ALA A 58 -7.43 -2.43 -4.82
CA ALA A 58 -6.57 -3.10 -5.80
C ALA A 58 -5.15 -2.48 -5.74
N VAL A 59 -4.18 -3.27 -5.32
CA VAL A 59 -2.78 -2.85 -5.21
C VAL A 59 -2.04 -3.20 -6.50
N THR A 60 -1.38 -2.21 -7.08
CA THR A 60 -0.41 -2.38 -8.16
C THR A 60 0.97 -2.16 -7.61
N ARG A 61 1.77 -3.23 -7.54
CA ARG A 61 3.18 -3.13 -7.19
C ARG A 61 3.99 -2.77 -8.43
N ILE A 62 4.86 -1.78 -8.33
CA ILE A 62 5.76 -1.39 -9.41
C ILE A 62 7.18 -1.73 -8.97
N GLU A 63 7.91 -2.42 -9.85
CA GLU A 63 9.31 -2.78 -9.60
C GLU A 63 10.18 -2.30 -10.76
N THR A 64 11.39 -1.84 -10.44
CA THR A 64 12.40 -1.49 -11.44
C THR A 64 13.39 -2.64 -11.59
N ASP A 65 13.61 -3.13 -12.82
CA ASP A 65 14.67 -4.09 -13.09
C ASP A 65 16.06 -3.48 -12.79
N LYS A 66 16.83 -4.14 -11.92
CA LYS A 66 18.13 -3.62 -11.47
C LYS A 66 19.24 -3.74 -12.51
N LYS A 67 19.14 -4.71 -13.43
CA LYS A 67 20.15 -4.99 -14.47
C LYS A 67 19.82 -4.24 -15.75
N GLN A 68 18.55 -4.20 -16.11
CA GLN A 68 18.04 -3.58 -17.33
C GLN A 68 17.16 -2.39 -16.95
N ARG A 69 17.81 -1.31 -16.50
CA ARG A 69 17.11 -0.15 -15.94
C ARG A 69 16.12 0.45 -16.94
N PRO A 70 14.95 0.90 -16.49
CA PRO A 70 13.96 1.54 -17.34
C PRO A 70 14.37 2.95 -17.70
N ASN A 71 13.91 3.41 -18.86
CA ASN A 71 14.06 4.79 -19.29
C ASN A 71 13.07 5.74 -18.60
N LEU A 72 12.04 5.19 -17.95
CA LEU A 72 10.98 5.94 -17.26
C LEU A 72 10.26 6.88 -18.24
N SER A 73 9.91 6.36 -19.40
CA SER A 73 9.34 7.11 -20.52
C SER A 73 7.84 7.41 -20.33
N ASP A 74 7.33 8.37 -21.09
CA ASP A 74 5.89 8.64 -21.13
C ASP A 74 5.09 7.42 -21.58
N MET A 75 5.64 6.62 -22.51
CA MET A 75 5.00 5.37 -22.95
C MET A 75 4.81 4.40 -21.78
N GLN A 76 5.84 4.18 -20.96
CA GLN A 76 5.74 3.32 -19.78
C GLN A 76 4.72 3.85 -18.77
N LYS A 77 4.68 5.17 -18.57
CA LYS A 77 3.70 5.80 -17.69
C LYS A 77 2.26 5.54 -18.16
N GLU A 78 1.97 5.73 -19.45
CA GLU A 78 0.63 5.49 -20.00
C GLU A 78 0.23 4.01 -19.93
N GLU A 79 1.18 3.08 -20.13
CA GLU A 79 0.95 1.65 -19.92
C GLU A 79 0.60 1.33 -18.45
N ILE A 80 1.34 1.88 -17.48
CA ILE A 80 1.04 1.71 -16.05
C ILE A 80 -0.36 2.23 -15.72
N ILE A 81 -0.72 3.43 -16.21
CA ILE A 81 -2.05 4.02 -15.98
C ILE A 81 -3.14 3.09 -16.54
N THR A 82 -2.92 2.53 -17.73
CA THR A 82 -3.86 1.60 -18.37
C THR A 82 -4.07 0.36 -17.49
N PHE A 83 -3.00 -0.27 -17.01
CA PHE A 83 -3.09 -1.43 -16.13
C PHE A 83 -3.78 -1.12 -14.79
N ILE A 84 -3.50 0.04 -14.18
CA ILE A 84 -4.15 0.41 -12.91
C ILE A 84 -5.65 0.63 -13.14
N LYS A 85 -6.04 1.32 -14.22
CA LYS A 85 -7.47 1.52 -14.57
C LYS A 85 -8.20 0.20 -14.76
N GLN A 86 -7.60 -0.80 -15.38
CA GLN A 86 -8.20 -2.13 -15.52
C GLN A 86 -8.45 -2.79 -14.15
N THR A 87 -7.51 -2.67 -13.20
CA THR A 87 -7.73 -3.22 -11.85
C THR A 87 -8.77 -2.43 -11.05
N ALA A 88 -8.93 -1.14 -11.33
CA ALA A 88 -9.96 -0.30 -10.72
C ALA A 88 -11.40 -0.72 -11.10
N THR A 89 -11.58 -1.39 -12.25
CA THR A 89 -12.90 -1.85 -12.71
C THR A 89 -13.25 -3.28 -12.26
N LEU A 90 -12.38 -3.94 -11.49
CA LEU A 90 -12.67 -5.26 -10.95
C LEU A 90 -13.85 -5.21 -9.98
N SER A 91 -14.59 -6.31 -9.90
CA SER A 91 -15.76 -6.41 -9.01
C SER A 91 -15.37 -6.11 -7.56
N ASN A 92 -16.22 -5.33 -6.88
CA ASN A 92 -16.07 -4.89 -5.50
C ASN A 92 -14.82 -4.05 -5.18
N VAL A 93 -13.99 -3.69 -6.17
CA VAL A 93 -12.91 -2.72 -5.97
C VAL A 93 -13.48 -1.33 -5.74
N LYS A 94 -13.04 -0.69 -4.65
CA LYS A 94 -13.50 0.63 -4.21
C LYS A 94 -12.39 1.67 -4.17
N ALA A 95 -11.14 1.25 -4.32
CA ALA A 95 -9.96 2.12 -4.36
C ALA A 95 -8.79 1.41 -5.05
N VAL A 96 -7.78 2.19 -5.45
CA VAL A 96 -6.50 1.67 -5.93
C VAL A 96 -5.36 2.11 -5.02
N GLN A 97 -4.31 1.31 -4.99
CA GLN A 97 -3.08 1.62 -4.26
C GLN A 97 -1.86 1.33 -5.13
N ILE A 98 -0.86 2.23 -5.11
CA ILE A 98 0.45 1.97 -5.70
C ILE A 98 1.41 1.53 -4.60
N ASP A 99 2.11 0.41 -4.82
CA ASP A 99 3.24 -0.02 -4.01
C ASP A 99 4.53 0.14 -4.81
N PHE A 100 5.31 1.20 -4.55
CA PHE A 100 6.53 1.48 -5.31
C PHE A 100 7.63 2.14 -4.47
N ASP A 101 8.65 1.36 -4.10
CA ASP A 101 9.83 1.82 -3.36
C ASP A 101 10.86 2.50 -4.29
N VAL A 102 10.56 3.74 -4.69
CA VAL A 102 11.37 4.49 -5.66
C VAL A 102 12.74 4.93 -5.13
N LEU A 103 13.73 4.89 -6.01
CA LEU A 103 14.99 5.61 -5.86
C LEU A 103 14.77 7.13 -6.01
N VAL A 104 15.73 7.93 -5.54
CA VAL A 104 15.69 9.39 -5.71
C VAL A 104 15.56 9.78 -7.19
N SER A 105 16.26 9.08 -8.09
CA SER A 105 16.20 9.30 -9.54
C SER A 105 14.85 8.96 -10.17
N GLU A 106 14.01 8.17 -9.50
CA GLU A 106 12.70 7.72 -9.99
C GLU A 106 11.56 8.63 -9.50
N ARG A 107 11.81 9.53 -8.54
CA ARG A 107 10.78 10.40 -7.92
C ARG A 107 10.06 11.29 -8.92
N ALA A 108 10.78 11.88 -9.88
CA ALA A 108 10.18 12.75 -10.89
C ALA A 108 9.16 11.98 -11.76
N PHE A 109 9.54 10.78 -12.19
CA PHE A 109 8.64 9.88 -12.91
C PHE A 109 7.44 9.48 -12.06
N TYR A 110 7.66 9.03 -10.82
CA TYR A 110 6.58 8.57 -9.96
C TYR A 110 5.59 9.69 -9.62
N LYS A 111 6.10 10.90 -9.36
CA LYS A 111 5.26 12.09 -9.22
C LYS A 111 4.40 12.31 -10.47
N ASN A 112 5.01 12.33 -11.66
CA ASN A 112 4.26 12.51 -12.91
C ASN A 112 3.21 11.40 -13.11
N LEU A 113 3.55 10.15 -12.79
CA LEU A 113 2.63 9.02 -12.83
C LEU A 113 1.42 9.23 -11.91
N VAL A 114 1.62 9.57 -10.63
CA VAL A 114 0.52 9.74 -9.66
C VAL A 114 -0.41 10.88 -10.08
N PHE A 115 0.14 12.01 -10.53
CA PHE A 115 -0.66 13.14 -11.00
C PHE A 115 -1.49 12.79 -12.24
N ASN A 116 -0.91 12.08 -13.21
CA ASN A 116 -1.64 11.67 -14.41
C ASN A 116 -2.64 10.56 -14.11
N LEU A 117 -2.30 9.60 -13.25
CA LEU A 117 -3.22 8.56 -12.82
C LEU A 117 -4.45 9.16 -12.16
N LYS A 118 -4.28 10.11 -11.22
CA LYS A 118 -5.43 10.73 -10.53
C LYS A 118 -6.40 11.40 -11.50
N LYS A 119 -5.90 12.04 -12.55
CA LYS A 119 -6.72 12.66 -13.62
C LYS A 119 -7.46 11.64 -14.49
N ASN A 120 -6.98 10.41 -14.56
CA ASN A 120 -7.46 9.38 -15.47
C ASN A 120 -8.25 8.25 -14.79
N LEU A 121 -8.30 8.23 -13.45
CA LEU A 121 -9.14 7.32 -12.69
C LEU A 121 -10.63 7.74 -12.78
N PRO A 122 -11.57 6.79 -12.63
CA PRO A 122 -12.99 7.13 -12.52
C PRO A 122 -13.22 8.12 -11.37
N GLU A 123 -14.19 9.02 -11.56
CA GLU A 123 -14.53 10.03 -10.57
C GLU A 123 -14.78 9.39 -9.19
N ASN A 124 -14.29 10.04 -8.13
CA ASN A 124 -14.38 9.57 -6.75
C ASN A 124 -13.64 8.25 -6.43
N THR A 125 -12.82 7.69 -7.33
CA THR A 125 -11.94 6.56 -6.99
C THR A 125 -10.79 7.03 -6.11
N PRO A 126 -10.69 6.57 -4.85
CA PRO A 126 -9.55 6.88 -4.00
C PRO A 126 -8.27 6.24 -4.55
N LEU A 127 -7.21 7.03 -4.58
CA LEU A 127 -5.85 6.64 -4.89
C LEU A 127 -5.02 6.77 -3.62
N THR A 128 -4.39 5.67 -3.22
CA THR A 128 -3.45 5.65 -2.08
C THR A 128 -2.09 5.14 -2.54
N ILE A 129 -1.07 5.30 -1.69
CA ILE A 129 0.24 4.68 -1.92
C ILE A 129 0.70 3.96 -0.66
N THR A 130 1.54 2.95 -0.78
CA THR A 130 2.47 2.61 0.31
C THR A 130 3.63 3.60 0.27
N ALA A 131 4.22 3.88 1.42
CA ALA A 131 5.37 4.76 1.54
C ALA A 131 6.38 4.19 2.53
N LEU A 132 7.66 4.36 2.23
CA LEU A 132 8.70 4.10 3.21
C LEU A 132 8.48 5.00 4.43
N ALA A 133 8.60 4.43 5.62
CA ALA A 133 8.43 5.19 6.87
C ALA A 133 9.40 6.39 6.96
N SER A 134 10.59 6.29 6.36
CA SER A 134 11.54 7.39 6.28
C SER A 134 11.07 8.55 5.40
N TRP A 135 10.29 8.31 4.34
CA TRP A 135 9.67 9.40 3.59
C TRP A 135 8.66 10.16 4.45
N CYS A 136 7.83 9.43 5.18
CA CYS A 136 6.83 10.02 6.08
C CYS A 136 7.43 10.77 7.27
N ALA A 137 8.60 10.34 7.78
CA ALA A 137 9.23 10.92 8.96
C ALA A 137 10.24 12.03 8.63
N PHE A 138 11.03 11.88 7.55
CA PHE A 138 12.24 12.68 7.35
C PHE A 138 12.48 13.16 5.92
N ASP A 139 11.80 12.64 4.91
CA ASP A 139 12.06 12.94 3.49
C ASP A 139 10.76 13.13 2.70
N ASN A 140 10.19 14.33 2.86
CA ASN A 140 8.84 14.64 2.40
C ASN A 140 8.77 15.13 0.94
N TRP A 141 9.30 14.33 0.01
CA TRP A 141 9.39 14.70 -1.41
C TRP A 141 8.06 14.58 -2.19
N PHE A 142 7.04 13.96 -1.58
CA PHE A 142 5.74 13.64 -2.20
C PHE A 142 4.56 14.43 -1.58
N ALA A 143 4.85 15.48 -0.80
CA ALA A 143 3.86 16.26 -0.05
C ALA A 143 2.69 16.81 -0.90
N ASP A 144 2.91 17.01 -2.19
CA ASP A 144 1.92 17.57 -3.12
C ASP A 144 1.16 16.50 -3.92
N PHE A 145 1.34 15.21 -3.61
CA PHE A 145 0.65 14.14 -4.31
C PHE A 145 -0.88 14.28 -4.14
N PRO A 146 -1.66 14.20 -5.25
CA PRO A 146 -3.12 14.31 -5.21
C PRO A 146 -3.77 12.98 -4.81
N ILE A 147 -3.39 12.46 -3.63
CA ILE A 147 -3.81 11.17 -3.10
C ILE A 147 -4.54 11.32 -1.78
N GLU A 148 -5.39 10.35 -1.46
CA GLU A 148 -6.14 10.36 -0.22
C GLU A 148 -5.27 10.00 0.98
N GLU A 149 -4.25 9.16 0.81
CA GLU A 149 -3.41 8.64 1.89
C GLU A 149 -2.11 8.01 1.39
N ALA A 150 -1.04 8.19 2.15
CA ALA A 150 0.19 7.42 2.04
C ALA A 150 0.35 6.51 3.27
N VAL A 151 0.41 5.20 3.08
CA VAL A 151 0.47 4.20 4.15
C VAL A 151 1.93 3.98 4.57
N PRO A 152 2.36 4.42 5.76
CA PRO A 152 3.76 4.30 6.17
C PRO A 152 4.07 2.86 6.57
N MET A 153 4.94 2.18 5.83
CA MET A 153 5.35 0.81 6.14
C MET A 153 6.38 0.80 7.27
N ALA A 154 5.90 0.71 8.52
CA ALA A 154 6.71 0.75 9.74
C ALA A 154 7.20 -0.65 10.17
N PHE A 155 7.70 -1.41 9.20
CA PHE A 155 8.26 -2.75 9.34
C PHE A 155 9.26 -2.98 8.19
N ARG A 156 10.24 -3.88 8.37
CA ARG A 156 11.27 -4.20 7.36
C ARG A 156 11.95 -2.95 6.78
N MET A 157 12.20 -1.95 7.63
CA MET A 157 12.65 -0.60 7.24
C MET A 157 14.14 -0.53 6.85
N GLY A 158 14.83 -1.68 6.82
CA GLY A 158 16.25 -1.76 6.44
C GLY A 158 17.13 -0.85 7.29
N VAL A 159 17.94 -0.02 6.62
CA VAL A 159 18.91 0.88 7.29
C VAL A 159 18.26 1.93 8.18
N ASP A 160 16.99 2.28 7.95
CA ASP A 160 16.27 3.29 8.74
C ASP A 160 15.58 2.72 9.99
N ASP A 161 15.61 1.39 10.20
CA ASP A 161 14.80 0.70 11.19
C ASP A 161 14.98 1.24 12.62
N GLN A 162 16.21 1.27 13.12
CA GLN A 162 16.48 1.71 14.50
C GLN A 162 16.09 3.18 14.72
N ARG A 163 16.33 4.02 13.71
CA ARG A 163 16.05 5.46 13.78
C ARG A 163 14.55 5.71 13.85
N ILE A 164 13.77 5.07 12.97
CA ILE A 164 12.31 5.24 12.91
C ILE A 164 11.65 4.64 14.16
N ARG A 165 12.04 3.43 14.58
CA ARG A 165 11.49 2.80 15.79
C ARG A 165 11.71 3.65 17.03
N ARG A 166 12.91 4.20 17.20
CA ARG A 166 13.22 5.13 18.30
C ARG A 166 12.35 6.37 18.22
N PHE A 167 12.29 7.01 17.05
CA PHE A 167 11.47 8.20 16.83
C PHE A 167 10.01 7.99 17.22
N LEU A 168 9.38 6.89 16.78
CA LEU A 168 7.97 6.60 17.08
C LEU A 168 7.73 6.20 18.53
N ARG A 169 8.63 5.39 19.11
CA ARG A 169 8.55 4.98 20.52
C ARG A 169 8.67 6.17 21.46
N ASP A 170 9.52 7.14 21.12
CA ASP A 170 9.77 8.32 21.94
C ASP A 170 8.66 9.40 21.74
N GLY A 171 7.51 9.02 21.17
CA GLY A 171 6.32 9.89 20.99
C GLY A 171 6.30 10.70 19.70
N GLY A 172 7.29 10.50 18.82
CA GLY A 172 7.32 11.09 17.49
C GLY A 172 6.18 10.58 16.61
N ASP A 173 5.80 11.40 15.64
CA ASP A 173 4.71 11.11 14.71
C ASP A 173 5.12 11.44 13.26
N TRP A 174 4.43 10.85 12.29
CA TRP A 174 4.67 11.13 10.87
C TRP A 174 4.62 12.63 10.61
N ARG A 175 5.64 13.16 9.91
CA ARG A 175 5.73 14.59 9.62
C ARG A 175 4.85 14.97 8.43
N GLU A 176 4.80 14.11 7.41
CA GLU A 176 3.95 14.29 6.24
C GLU A 176 2.46 14.06 6.57
N PRO A 177 1.58 15.06 6.38
CA PRO A 177 0.14 14.93 6.66
C PRO A 177 -0.57 13.75 5.97
N LEU A 178 -0.21 13.39 4.74
CA LEU A 178 -0.76 12.22 4.03
C LEU A 178 -0.50 10.90 4.76
N CYS A 179 0.58 10.84 5.55
CA CYS A 179 0.96 9.70 6.37
C CYS A 179 0.23 9.64 7.73
N ARG A 180 -0.38 10.74 8.18
CA ARG A 180 -1.07 10.80 9.49
C ARG A 180 -2.46 10.16 9.49
N LYS A 181 -2.86 9.51 8.41
CA LYS A 181 -4.17 8.85 8.28
C LYS A 181 -4.12 7.36 8.64
N SER A 182 -2.93 6.74 8.61
CA SER A 182 -2.77 5.33 8.90
C SER A 182 -1.40 4.94 9.47
N TYR A 183 -1.31 3.67 9.85
CA TYR A 183 -0.07 2.94 10.08
C TYR A 183 -0.05 1.69 9.20
N GLY A 184 1.10 1.37 8.60
CA GLY A 184 1.40 0.05 8.04
C GLY A 184 2.23 -0.76 9.03
N ILE A 185 1.72 -1.90 9.48
CA ILE A 185 2.38 -2.77 10.47
C ILE A 185 2.42 -4.21 9.97
N ALA A 186 3.37 -5.01 10.45
CA ALA A 186 3.44 -6.43 10.13
C ALA A 186 3.15 -7.30 11.35
N THR A 187 2.50 -8.46 11.14
CA THR A 187 2.16 -9.41 12.20
C THR A 187 3.40 -10.09 12.80
N ASP A 188 4.47 -10.21 12.02
CA ASP A 188 5.73 -10.86 12.39
C ASP A 188 6.81 -9.88 12.90
N GLU A 189 6.51 -8.58 12.94
CA GLU A 189 7.47 -7.54 13.34
C GLU A 189 6.79 -6.44 14.14
N LEU A 190 6.65 -6.65 15.45
CA LEU A 190 5.89 -5.75 16.32
C LEU A 190 6.48 -4.33 16.36
N LEU A 191 5.61 -3.35 16.13
CA LEU A 191 5.91 -1.92 16.32
C LEU A 191 5.47 -1.50 17.72
N LYS A 192 6.43 -1.13 18.57
CA LYS A 192 6.18 -0.67 19.94
C LYS A 192 6.04 0.86 19.97
N MET A 193 4.81 1.34 19.91
CA MET A 193 4.46 2.75 20.05
C MET A 193 3.00 2.89 20.50
N GLU A 194 2.61 4.07 20.96
CA GLU A 194 1.20 4.36 21.21
C GLU A 194 0.47 4.64 19.89
N PHE A 195 -0.51 3.80 19.55
CA PHE A 195 -1.30 3.98 18.34
C PHE A 195 -2.42 5.00 18.55
N LYS A 196 -2.44 6.03 17.70
CA LYS A 196 -3.57 6.97 17.66
C LYS A 196 -4.85 6.28 17.15
N ARG A 197 -5.93 6.36 17.93
CA ARG A 197 -7.17 5.58 17.71
C ARG A 197 -8.01 6.03 16.51
N ASP A 198 -7.80 7.25 16.02
CA ASP A 198 -8.47 7.84 14.87
C ASP A 198 -7.86 7.42 13.52
N ARG A 199 -6.74 6.70 13.53
CA ARG A 199 -6.05 6.25 12.32
C ARG A 199 -6.46 4.85 11.90
N LYS A 200 -6.37 4.62 10.59
CA LYS A 200 -6.50 3.28 10.00
C LYS A 200 -5.23 2.46 10.25
N ILE A 201 -5.36 1.15 10.21
CA ILE A 201 -4.22 0.24 10.35
C ILE A 201 -4.24 -0.74 9.17
N PHE A 202 -3.22 -0.64 8.34
CA PHE A 202 -2.90 -1.59 7.28
C PHE A 202 -1.99 -2.67 7.87
N ILE A 203 -2.44 -3.91 7.81
CA ILE A 203 -1.79 -5.03 8.49
C ILE A 203 -1.25 -5.97 7.43
N PHE A 204 0.05 -6.23 7.50
CA PHE A 204 0.77 -7.09 6.58
C PHE A 204 1.04 -8.43 7.26
N ASN A 205 0.77 -9.52 6.56
CA ASN A 205 0.99 -10.86 7.08
C ASN A 205 1.91 -11.65 6.14
N SER A 206 2.91 -12.33 6.71
CA SER A 206 3.84 -13.16 5.97
C SER A 206 3.21 -14.46 5.48
N ARG A 207 2.06 -14.87 6.02
CA ARG A 207 1.25 -16.02 5.57
C ARG A 207 -0.20 -15.66 5.27
N ALA A 208 -0.92 -16.55 4.58
CA ALA A 208 -2.33 -16.37 4.27
C ALA A 208 -3.15 -16.11 5.55
N TRP A 209 -4.17 -15.27 5.41
CA TRP A 209 -5.01 -14.84 6.52
C TRP A 209 -5.92 -15.95 6.99
N ARG A 210 -6.03 -16.07 8.32
CA ARG A 210 -6.97 -16.95 9.01
C ARG A 210 -7.78 -16.14 10.01
N GLU A 211 -8.95 -16.64 10.37
CA GLU A 211 -9.81 -16.00 11.36
C GLU A 211 -9.09 -15.81 12.72
N GLU A 212 -8.28 -16.78 13.12
CA GLU A 212 -7.43 -16.73 14.32
C GLU A 212 -6.47 -15.54 14.34
N ASP A 213 -6.01 -15.07 13.17
CA ASP A 213 -5.12 -13.90 13.09
C ASP A 213 -5.82 -12.63 13.56
N LEU A 214 -7.13 -12.52 13.31
CA LEU A 214 -7.92 -11.35 13.73
C LEU A 214 -8.13 -11.33 15.24
N GLN A 215 -8.25 -12.51 15.86
CA GLN A 215 -8.38 -12.64 17.30
C GLN A 215 -7.08 -12.15 17.97
N ASN A 216 -5.93 -12.65 17.49
CA ASN A 216 -4.61 -12.25 18.00
C ASN A 216 -4.34 -10.74 17.82
N LEU A 217 -4.74 -10.15 16.68
CA LEU A 217 -4.62 -8.71 16.45
C LEU A 217 -5.44 -7.89 17.46
N SER A 218 -6.65 -8.37 17.76
CA SER A 218 -7.56 -7.72 18.72
C SER A 218 -7.08 -7.79 20.17
N GLU A 219 -6.28 -8.80 20.52
CA GLU A 219 -5.75 -8.99 21.88
C GLU A 219 -4.41 -8.28 22.10
N GLY A 220 -3.57 -8.18 21.08
CA GLY A 220 -2.23 -7.57 21.19
C GLY A 220 -2.15 -6.13 20.70
N VAL A 221 -2.20 -5.94 19.38
CA VAL A 221 -1.85 -4.67 18.73
C VAL A 221 -2.95 -3.63 18.85
N LEU A 222 -4.22 -4.06 18.92
CA LEU A 222 -5.38 -3.18 18.86
C LEU A 222 -6.01 -2.85 20.23
N ARG A 223 -5.45 -3.38 21.33
CA ARG A 223 -5.90 -3.11 22.72
C ARG A 223 -5.20 -1.93 23.39
N GLN A 224 -4.21 -1.31 22.73
CA GLN A 224 -3.50 -0.12 23.23
C GLN A 224 -4.33 1.15 22.92
#